data_AF-E7QMT1-F1
#
_entry.id   AF-E7QMT1-F1
#
_cell.length_a   1.000
_cell.length_b   1.000
_cell.length_c   1.000
_cell.angle_alpha   90.00
_cell.angle_beta   90.00
_cell.angle_gamma   90.00
#
_symmetry.space_group_name_H-M   'P 1'
#
loop_
_entity.id
_entity.type
_entity.pdbx_description
1 polymer ?
#
loop_
_entity_poly.entity_id
_entity_poly.type
_entity_poly.pdbx_seq_one_letter_code
_entity_poly.pdbx_strand_id
1 'polypeptide(L)' 'MDETKRRRLSLIWMAFALAMGYYALADGFDAATGELLSLLVALFGVGLAALYYFNPGDVLSFN' A
#
# COMPACT_ATOMS: atom_id res chain seq x y z
N MET A 1 4.58 1.66 18.95
CA MET A 1 5.47 2.00 17.83
C MET A 1 5.56 3.52 17.69
N ASP A 2 6.76 4.08 17.56
CA ASP A 2 6.95 5.54 17.46
C ASP A 2 6.29 6.17 16.23
N GLU A 3 5.80 7.40 16.39
CA GLU A 3 5.17 8.20 15.34
C GLU A 3 6.03 8.29 14.07
N THR A 4 7.32 8.58 14.24
CA THR A 4 8.26 8.72 13.12
C THR A 4 8.41 7.41 12.35
N LYS A 5 8.49 6.27 13.05
CA LYS A 5 8.58 4.95 12.43
C LYS A 5 7.30 4.60 11.68
N ARG A 6 6.15 4.93 12.28
CA ARG A 6 4.83 4.72 11.69
C ARG A 6 4.65 5.51 10.38
N ARG A 7 4.99 6.80 10.39
CA ARG A 7 4.93 7.65 9.19
C ARG A 7 5.88 7.17 8.08
N ARG A 8 7.09 6.72 8.43
CA ARG A 8 8.02 6.13 7.46
C ARG A 8 7.44 4.88 6.80
N LEU A 9 6.82 3.99 7.58
CA LEU A 9 6.18 2.79 7.05
C LEU A 9 5.01 3.14 6.13
N SER A 10 4.20 4.14 6.49
CA SER A 10 3.13 4.64 5.60
C SER A 10 3.68 5.08 4.25
N LEU A 11 4.76 5.87 4.23
CA LEU A 11 5.39 6.33 2.99
C LEU A 11 5.97 5.18 2.16
N ILE A 12 6.58 4.17 2.80
CA ILE A 12 7.10 2.99 2.12
C ILE A 12 5.97 2.22 1.42
N TRP A 13 4.86 1.98 2.13
CA TRP A 13 3.70 1.29 1.56
C TRP A 13 3.06 2.08 0.42
N MET A 14 3.03 3.41 0.53
CA MET A 14 2.53 4.28 -0.54
C MET A 14 3.44 4.19 -1.78
N ALA A 15 4.76 4.27 -1.61
CA ALA A 15 5.72 4.13 -2.71
C ALA A 15 5.62 2.76 -3.39
N PHE A 16 5.48 1.69 -2.60
CA PHE A 16 5.25 0.34 -3.11
C PHE A 16 3.95 0.24 -3.92
N ALA A 17 2.84 0.79 -3.40
CA ALA A 17 1.56 0.78 -4.10
C ALA A 17 1.62 1.51 -5.44
N LEU A 18 2.32 2.64 -5.50
CA LEU A 18 2.54 3.39 -6.73
C LEU A 18 3.37 2.59 -7.74
N ALA A 19 4.43 1.91 -7.29
CA ALA A 19 5.24 1.05 -8.15
C ALA A 19 4.43 -0.12 -8.73
N MET A 20 3.59 -0.75 -7.90
CA MET A 20 2.70 -1.83 -8.34
C MET A 20 1.61 -1.35 -9.30
N GLY A 21 1.02 -0.19 -9.02
CA GLY A 21 0.04 0.45 -9.91
C GLY A 21 0.65 0.83 -11.26
N TYR A 22 1.88 1.34 -11.27
CA TYR A 22 2.62 1.57 -12.51
C TYR A 22 2.86 0.27 -13.27
N TYR A 23 3.37 -0.76 -12.59
CA TYR A 23 3.62 -2.06 -13.21
C TYR A 23 2.36 -2.67 -13.83
N ALA A 24 1.22 -2.57 -13.15
CA ALA A 24 -0.07 -3.07 -13.63
C ALA A 24 -0.60 -2.32 -14.87
N LEU A 25 -0.14 -1.09 -15.11
CA LEU A 25 -0.62 -0.23 -16.19
C LEU A 25 0.40 -0.03 -17.32
N ALA A 26 1.65 -0.44 -17.12
CA ALA A 26 2.77 -0.11 -18.01
C ALA A 26 2.65 -0.74 -19.40
N ASP A 27 2.13 -1.97 -19.48
CA ASP A 27 2.03 -2.74 -20.73
C ASP A 27 0.63 -2.67 -21.39
N GLY A 28 -0.27 -1.84 -20.85
CA GLY A 28 -1.70 -1.86 -21.15
C GLY A 28 -2.47 -2.74 -20.15
N PHE A 29 -3.76 -2.47 -19.97
CA PHE A 29 -4.61 -3.22 -19.04
C PHE A 29 -5.62 -4.06 -19.85
N ASP A 30 -5.36 -5.36 -19.99
CA ASP A 30 -6.21 -6.36 -20.62
C ASP A 30 -7.23 -7.03 -19.65
N ALA A 31 -7.19 -6.68 -18.36
CA ALA A 31 -8.00 -7.24 -17.29
C ALA A 31 -7.82 -8.76 -17.07
N ALA A 32 -6.69 -9.33 -17.49
CA ALA A 32 -6.32 -10.67 -17.16
C ALA A 32 -6.11 -10.84 -15.66
N THR A 33 -6.15 -12.09 -15.20
CA THR A 33 -5.96 -12.45 -13.78
C THR A 33 -4.69 -11.84 -13.19
N GLY A 34 -3.59 -11.77 -13.96
CA GLY A 34 -2.33 -11.20 -13.50
C GLY A 34 -2.46 -9.72 -13.15
N GLU A 35 -3.05 -8.93 -14.05
CA GLU A 35 -3.21 -7.49 -13.88
C GLU A 35 -4.20 -7.14 -12.76
N LEU A 36 -5.30 -7.89 -12.66
CA LEU A 36 -6.28 -7.74 -11.58
C LEU A 36 -5.63 -8.00 -10.21
N LEU A 37 -4.77 -9.01 -10.12
CA LEU A 37 -4.01 -9.30 -8.90
C LEU A 37 -3.00 -8.19 -8.60
N SER A 38 -2.28 -7.68 -9.60
CA SER A 38 -1.35 -6.55 -9.42
C SER A 38 -2.07 -5.29 -8.94
N LEU A 39 -3.24 -4.98 -9.49
CA LEU A 39 -4.07 -3.87 -9.04
C LEU A 39 -4.59 -4.07 -7.61
N LEU A 40 -5.03 -5.28 -7.27
CA LEU A 40 -5.45 -5.64 -5.92
C LEU A 40 -4.30 -5.47 -4.92
N VAL A 41 -3.08 -5.89 -5.28
CA VAL A 41 -1.88 -5.71 -4.47
C VAL A 41 -1.56 -4.22 -4.28
N ALA A 42 -1.68 -3.40 -5.33
CA ALA A 42 -1.52 -1.95 -5.23
C ALA A 42 -2.53 -1.34 -4.24
N LEU A 43 -3.80 -1.74 -4.33
CA LEU A 43 -4.87 -1.29 -3.41
C LEU A 43 -4.58 -1.70 -1.96
N PHE A 44 -4.11 -2.93 -1.72
CA PHE A 44 -3.68 -3.35 -0.39
C PHE A 44 -2.51 -2.52 0.14
N GLY A 45 -1.54 -2.17 -0.72
CA GLY A 45 -0.45 -1.28 -0.37
C GLY A 45 -0.95 0.11 0.07
N VAL A 46 -1.92 0.70 -0.66
CA VAL A 46 -2.56 1.96 -0.26
C VAL A 46 -3.30 1.81 1.07
N GLY A 47 -4.04 0.71 1.24
CA GLY A 47 -4.76 0.41 2.48
C GLY A 47 -3.83 0.34 3.68
N LEU A 48 -2.70 -0.37 3.55
CA LEU A 48 -1.67 -0.43 4.59
C LEU A 48 -1.05 0.94 4.85
N ALA A 49 -0.73 1.71 3.81
CA ALA A 49 -0.21 3.06 3.95
C ALA A 49 -1.16 3.96 4.76
N ALA A 50 -2.47 3.88 4.47
CA ALA A 50 -3.51 4.59 5.20
C ALA A 50 -3.62 4.10 6.65
N LEU A 51 -3.55 2.80 6.89
CA LEU A 51 -3.63 2.20 8.22
C LEU A 51 -2.46 2.65 9.10
N TYR A 52 -1.24 2.66 8.56
CA TYR A 52 -0.08 3.25 9.25
C TYR A 52 -0.24 4.76 9.47
N TYR A 53 -0.74 5.51 8.48
CA TYR A 53 -0.88 6.96 8.61
C TYR A 53 -1.90 7.37 9.69
N PHE A 54 -3.12 6.83 9.59
CA PHE A 54 -4.24 7.20 10.46
C PHE A 54 -4.20 6.48 11.81
N ASN A 55 -3.70 5.24 11.85
CA ASN A 55 -3.62 4.40 13.05
C ASN A 55 -4.86 4.49 13.97
N PRO A 56 -6.06 4.22 13.43
CA PRO A 56 -7.31 4.48 14.15
C PRO A 56 -7.40 3.64 15.43
N GLY A 57 -7.40 4.28 16.60
CA GLY A 57 -7.47 3.56 17.88
C GLY A 57 -6.21 2.77 18.25
N ASP A 58 -5.04 3.19 17.74
CA ASP A 58 -3.73 2.60 18.07
C ASP A 58 -3.59 1.09 17.76
N VAL A 59 -4.33 0.57 16.78
CA VAL A 59 -4.32 -0.87 16.42
C VAL A 59 -2.92 -1.41 16.10
N LEU A 60 -2.01 -0.54 15.63
CA LEU A 60 -0.62 -0.90 15.33
C LEU A 60 0.35 -0.67 16.50
N SER A 61 -0.15 -0.54 17.73
CA SER A 61 0.68 -0.52 18.92
C SER A 61 1.14 -1.95 19.24
N PHE A 62 2.39 -2.26 18.88
CA PHE A 62 3.10 -3.36 19.51
C PHE A 62 3.47 -2.90 20.93
N ASN A 63 2.71 -3.36 21.92
CA ASN A 63 3.09 -3.32 23.35
C ASN A 63 4.18 -4.37 23.61
#